data_AF-A0A956EJ41-F1
#
_entry.id   AF-A0A956EJ41-F1
#
_cell.length_a   1.000
_cell.length_b   1.000
_cell.length_c   1.000
_cell.angle_alpha   90.00
_cell.angle_beta   90.00
_cell.angle_gamma   90.00
#
_symmetry.space_group_name_H-M   'P 1'
#
loop_
_entity.id
_entity.type
_entity.pdbx_description
1 polymer ?
#
loop_
_entity_poly.entity_id
_entity_poly.type
_entity_poly.pdbx_seq_one_letter_code
_entity_poly.pdbx_strand_id
1 'polypeptide(L)'
;MGTWGDGIYDNDSALDELADLLAIAEPGDDVPALVARIGLLAWLHPVSVTHGEGVRELVAGIDARGLAELPEATQQALRSLVDDPEGATQTRSRSEAARAAIGGYSNGPRIDALLRFPGAQPAIDALGERAASALDGALDGKGDLYEVAGSLAALGVAIELAEADLFRPSAARLERWRAGFDAIDRATKDERGFWWRYVRRVRAGLDLLGPKVAPARPIVRRRAAPVKAKAKAAAPAGPEERYRHSKYGDGTLVARTGAGDSETVELRFDDGSVRRILARFVTRLTAGSD
;
A
#
# COMPACT_ATOMS: atom_id res chain seq x y z
N MET A 1 -7.76 14.76 -16.70
CA MET A 1 -7.94 13.29 -16.71
C MET A 1 -7.04 12.73 -15.65
N GLY A 2 -7.61 12.36 -14.49
CA GLY A 2 -6.86 11.73 -13.41
C GLY A 2 -6.10 10.52 -13.94
N THR A 3 -4.88 10.33 -13.48
CA THR A 3 -4.12 9.11 -13.76
C THR A 3 -4.87 7.97 -13.08
N TRP A 4 -5.43 7.01 -13.81
CA TRP A 4 -6.00 5.80 -13.19
C TRP A 4 -4.89 4.77 -13.25
N GLY A 5 -3.90 4.88 -12.36
CA GLY A 5 -2.59 4.32 -12.66
C GLY A 5 -1.74 3.90 -11.48
N ASP A 6 -1.95 4.50 -10.31
CA ASP A 6 -1.09 4.38 -9.12
C ASP A 6 -1.80 3.81 -7.89
N GLY A 7 -3.13 3.82 -7.84
CA GLY A 7 -3.91 3.16 -6.79
C GLY A 7 -5.43 3.22 -6.94
N ILE A 8 -6.15 2.72 -5.94
CA ILE A 8 -7.61 2.92 -5.81
C ILE A 8 -7.92 4.40 -5.57
N TYR A 9 -7.13 5.12 -4.76
CA TYR A 9 -7.31 6.54 -4.44
C TYR A 9 -6.76 7.51 -5.49
N ASP A 10 -6.52 7.05 -6.72
CA ASP A 10 -5.90 7.84 -7.79
C ASP A 10 -6.94 8.60 -8.64
N ASN A 11 -8.20 8.61 -8.21
CA ASN A 11 -9.26 9.40 -8.83
C ASN A 11 -9.92 10.31 -7.79
N ASP A 12 -10.31 11.51 -8.22
CA ASP A 12 -10.86 12.54 -7.32
C ASP A 12 -12.14 12.06 -6.62
N SER A 13 -13.01 11.34 -7.34
CA SER A 13 -14.26 10.79 -6.78
C SER A 13 -14.01 9.81 -5.62
N ALA A 14 -12.88 9.09 -5.62
CA ALA A 14 -12.49 8.21 -4.53
C ALA A 14 -11.96 9.00 -3.33
N LEU A 15 -11.36 10.17 -3.54
CA LEU A 15 -10.97 11.05 -2.45
C LEU A 15 -12.19 11.75 -1.84
N ASP A 16 -13.16 12.13 -2.67
CA ASP A 16 -14.45 12.68 -2.20
C ASP A 16 -15.21 11.63 -1.36
N GLU A 17 -15.36 10.41 -1.86
CA GLU A 17 -15.98 9.31 -1.11
C GLU A 17 -15.24 9.01 0.20
N LEU A 18 -13.91 9.04 0.19
CA LEU A 18 -13.10 8.86 1.40
C LEU A 18 -13.37 9.97 2.43
N ALA A 19 -13.49 11.22 1.98
CA ALA A 19 -13.82 12.34 2.84
C ALA A 19 -15.22 12.17 3.45
N ASP A 20 -16.21 11.75 2.65
CA ASP A 20 -17.58 11.50 3.11
C ASP A 20 -17.65 10.36 4.13
N LEU A 21 -16.92 9.25 3.91
CA LEU A 21 -16.86 8.13 4.85
C LEU A 21 -16.28 8.53 6.21
N LEU A 22 -15.32 9.46 6.21
CA LEU A 22 -14.59 9.93 7.38
C LEU A 22 -15.16 11.21 8.00
N ALA A 23 -16.22 11.78 7.42
CA ALA A 23 -16.84 12.99 7.91
C ALA A 23 -17.29 12.84 9.38
N ILE A 24 -16.93 13.82 10.20
CA ILE A 24 -17.33 13.92 11.60
C ILE A 24 -18.47 14.94 11.65
N ALA A 25 -19.72 14.45 11.68
CA ALA A 25 -20.90 15.30 11.54
C ALA A 25 -21.02 16.35 12.65
N GLU A 26 -21.00 15.95 13.93
CA GLU A 26 -20.91 16.85 15.08
C GLU A 26 -20.24 16.13 16.27
N PRO A 27 -19.50 16.83 17.14
CA PRO A 27 -19.00 16.29 18.40
C PRO A 27 -20.19 16.04 19.34
N GLY A 28 -20.68 14.80 19.35
CA GLY A 28 -21.64 14.36 20.37
C GLY A 28 -20.97 14.18 21.73
N ASP A 29 -21.77 13.84 22.75
CA ASP A 29 -21.27 13.63 24.13
C ASP A 29 -20.37 12.38 24.31
N ASP A 30 -20.24 11.55 23.26
CA ASP A 30 -19.38 10.35 23.26
C ASP A 30 -17.93 10.72 22.92
N VAL A 31 -17.20 11.16 23.94
CA VAL A 31 -15.78 11.54 23.86
C VAL A 31 -14.89 10.40 23.33
N PRO A 32 -14.99 9.14 23.81
CA PRO A 32 -14.27 8.02 23.22
C PRO A 32 -14.50 7.86 21.71
N ALA A 33 -15.75 7.92 21.25
CA ALA A 33 -16.05 7.78 19.83
C ALA A 33 -15.45 8.93 19.00
N LEU A 34 -15.51 10.18 19.51
CA LEU A 34 -14.93 11.33 18.84
C LEU A 34 -13.41 11.22 18.71
N VAL A 35 -12.71 10.86 19.79
CA VAL A 35 -11.25 10.69 19.77
C VAL A 35 -10.83 9.57 18.82
N ALA A 36 -11.57 8.46 18.79
CA ALA A 36 -11.32 7.39 17.83
C ALA A 36 -11.52 7.85 16.37
N ARG A 37 -12.55 8.66 16.09
CA ARG A 37 -12.77 9.25 14.75
C ARG A 37 -11.64 10.19 14.34
N ILE A 38 -11.12 10.99 15.26
CA ILE A 38 -9.94 11.84 15.02
C ILE A 38 -8.72 10.98 14.69
N GLY A 39 -8.50 9.89 15.42
CA GLY A 39 -7.44 8.91 15.11
C GLY A 39 -7.59 8.29 13.72
N LEU A 40 -8.81 7.93 13.32
CA LEU A 40 -9.12 7.41 11.99
C LEU A 40 -8.88 8.46 10.90
N LEU A 41 -9.24 9.73 11.14
CA LEU A 41 -9.01 10.83 10.21
C LEU A 41 -7.50 11.09 10.02
N ALA A 42 -6.74 11.14 11.11
CA ALA A 42 -5.28 11.32 11.06
C ALA A 42 -4.58 10.19 10.28
N TRP A 43 -5.08 8.97 10.39
CA TRP A 43 -4.53 7.82 9.66
C TRP A 43 -4.98 7.78 8.20
N LEU A 44 -6.28 7.84 7.96
CA LEU A 44 -6.87 7.52 6.65
C LEU A 44 -7.03 8.75 5.75
N HIS A 45 -7.00 9.97 6.30
CA HIS A 45 -7.10 11.21 5.52
C HIS A 45 -6.32 12.36 6.19
N PRO A 46 -4.98 12.21 6.33
CA PRO A 46 -4.14 13.14 7.11
C PRO A 46 -4.19 14.59 6.62
N VAL A 47 -4.48 14.84 5.34
CA VAL A 47 -4.59 16.19 4.77
C VAL A 47 -5.70 17.01 5.45
N SER A 48 -6.81 16.38 5.82
CA SER A 48 -7.88 17.05 6.59
C SER A 48 -7.45 17.40 8.01
N VAL A 49 -6.43 16.76 8.55
CA VAL A 49 -5.90 17.07 9.89
C VAL A 49 -4.88 18.19 9.82
N THR A 50 -4.03 18.22 8.80
CA THR A 50 -2.98 19.25 8.67
C THR A 50 -3.51 20.58 8.13
N HIS A 51 -4.46 20.54 7.19
CA HIS A 51 -4.98 21.75 6.52
C HIS A 51 -6.44 22.05 6.87
N GLY A 52 -7.14 21.15 7.55
CA GLY A 52 -8.50 21.41 8.02
C GLY A 52 -8.49 22.11 9.37
N GLU A 53 -9.26 23.19 9.49
CA GLU A 53 -9.44 23.90 10.77
C GLU A 53 -10.19 23.04 11.81
N GLY A 54 -10.94 22.03 11.36
CA GLY A 54 -11.89 21.29 12.17
C GLY A 54 -11.31 20.44 13.31
N VAL A 55 -10.10 19.87 13.20
CA VAL A 55 -9.60 18.96 14.27
C VAL A 55 -9.32 19.71 15.57
N ARG A 56 -8.74 20.91 15.50
CA ARG A 56 -8.49 21.72 16.70
C ARG A 56 -9.80 22.17 17.35
N GLU A 57 -10.78 22.55 16.55
CA GLU A 57 -12.11 22.94 17.02
C GLU A 57 -12.85 21.76 17.65
N LEU A 58 -12.83 20.58 17.01
CA LEU A 58 -13.40 19.35 17.55
C LEU A 58 -12.79 18.98 18.90
N VAL A 59 -11.46 19.08 19.05
CA VAL A 59 -10.79 18.79 20.33
C VAL A 59 -11.07 19.86 21.38
N ALA A 60 -11.11 21.13 21.00
CA ALA A 60 -11.44 22.23 21.91
C ALA A 60 -12.90 22.15 22.43
N GLY A 61 -13.80 21.53 21.67
CA GLY A 61 -15.18 21.26 22.07
C GLY A 61 -15.37 20.05 23.01
N ILE A 62 -14.32 19.26 23.27
CA ILE A 62 -14.41 18.09 24.16
C ILE A 62 -14.56 18.56 25.62
N ASP A 63 -15.55 18.00 26.32
CA ASP A 63 -15.69 18.22 27.76
C ASP A 63 -14.43 17.78 28.52
N ALA A 64 -13.94 18.66 29.40
CA ALA A 64 -12.68 18.46 30.12
C ALA A 64 -12.70 17.22 31.02
N ARG A 65 -13.87 16.82 31.55
CA ARG A 65 -13.99 15.59 32.36
C ARG A 65 -13.90 14.36 31.46
N GLY A 66 -14.63 14.35 30.35
CA GLY A 66 -14.54 13.28 29.36
C GLY A 66 -13.13 13.07 28.83
N LEU A 67 -12.38 14.15 28.59
CA LEU A 67 -10.97 14.08 28.21
C LEU A 67 -10.08 13.50 29.32
N ALA A 68 -10.33 13.87 30.58
CA ALA A 68 -9.55 13.40 31.73
C ALA A 68 -9.78 11.91 32.05
N GLU A 69 -10.92 11.34 31.65
CA GLU A 69 -11.24 9.92 31.82
C GLU A 69 -10.55 9.00 30.78
N LEU A 70 -10.02 9.57 29.69
CA LEU A 70 -9.26 8.81 28.71
C LEU A 70 -7.89 8.37 29.25
N PRO A 71 -7.31 7.27 28.75
CA PRO A 71 -5.96 6.87 29.12
C PRO A 71 -4.92 7.98 28.86
N GLU A 72 -3.92 8.09 29.71
CA GLU A 72 -2.88 9.13 29.62
C GLU A 72 -2.19 9.15 28.25
N ALA A 73 -1.88 7.97 27.71
CA ALA A 73 -1.28 7.83 26.37
C ALA A 73 -2.20 8.37 25.26
N THR A 74 -3.52 8.19 25.39
CA THR A 74 -4.53 8.71 24.46
C THR A 74 -4.60 10.23 24.55
N GLN A 75 -4.63 10.78 25.77
CA GLN A 75 -4.62 12.22 25.99
C GLN A 75 -3.35 12.87 25.41
N GLN A 76 -2.18 12.25 25.64
CA GLN A 76 -0.90 12.73 25.12
C GLN A 76 -0.87 12.68 23.60
N ALA A 77 -1.29 11.58 23.00
CA ALA A 77 -1.35 11.45 21.54
C ALA A 77 -2.28 12.49 20.91
N LEU A 78 -3.43 12.77 21.53
CA LEU A 78 -4.37 13.78 21.06
C LEU A 78 -3.76 15.20 21.15
N ARG A 79 -3.09 15.53 22.26
CA ARG A 79 -2.38 16.81 22.41
C ARG A 79 -1.29 16.96 21.36
N SER A 80 -0.44 15.95 21.18
CA SER A 80 0.61 15.98 20.16
C SER A 80 0.06 16.17 18.74
N LEU A 81 -1.07 15.55 18.42
CA LEU A 81 -1.74 15.72 17.13
C LEU A 81 -2.26 17.15 16.92
N VAL A 82 -2.75 17.81 17.98
CA VAL A 82 -3.29 19.18 17.92
C VAL A 82 -2.18 20.23 17.88
N ASP A 83 -1.13 20.01 18.67
CA ASP A 83 0.00 20.93 18.82
C ASP A 83 0.86 20.98 17.55
N ASP A 84 1.12 19.81 16.94
CA ASP A 84 1.87 19.68 15.69
C ASP A 84 1.22 18.66 14.73
N PRO A 85 0.12 19.04 14.05
CA PRO A 85 -0.58 18.15 13.12
C PRO A 85 0.30 17.66 11.98
N GLU A 86 1.20 18.50 11.46
CA GLU A 86 2.11 18.15 10.37
C GLU A 86 3.11 17.09 10.85
N GLY A 87 3.83 17.34 11.94
CA GLY A 87 4.77 16.37 12.50
C GLY A 87 4.09 15.07 12.92
N ALA A 88 2.90 15.15 13.52
CA ALA A 88 2.12 14.00 13.94
C ALA A 88 1.59 13.15 12.78
N THR A 89 1.48 13.68 11.55
CA THR A 89 0.96 12.96 10.38
C THR A 89 1.99 12.64 9.30
N GLN A 90 3.26 13.04 9.47
CA GLN A 90 4.34 12.79 8.49
C GLN A 90 4.65 11.30 8.26
N THR A 91 4.49 10.47 9.29
CA THR A 91 4.82 9.05 9.20
C THR A 91 3.74 8.28 8.44
N ARG A 92 4.14 7.45 7.48
CA ARG A 92 3.23 6.60 6.70
C ARG A 92 3.17 5.21 7.30
N SER A 93 1.98 4.65 7.45
CA SER A 93 1.78 3.35 8.11
C SER A 93 1.32 2.22 7.20
N ARG A 94 0.84 2.54 5.98
CA ARG A 94 0.36 1.55 5.01
C ARG A 94 1.43 0.51 4.67
N SER A 95 1.05 -0.76 4.70
CA SER A 95 1.94 -1.86 4.29
C SER A 95 2.29 -1.79 2.81
N GLU A 96 3.33 -2.53 2.38
CA GLU A 96 3.65 -2.61 0.95
C GLU A 96 2.51 -3.23 0.12
N ALA A 97 1.82 -4.21 0.68
CA ALA A 97 0.73 -4.90 -0.01
C ALA A 97 -0.49 -3.99 -0.17
N ALA A 98 -0.90 -3.30 0.90
CA ALA A 98 -1.96 -2.30 0.82
C ALA A 98 -1.57 -1.13 -0.09
N ARG A 99 -0.31 -0.67 -0.07
CA ARG A 99 0.18 0.39 -0.98
C ARG A 99 0.07 -0.02 -2.45
N ALA A 100 0.34 -1.29 -2.77
CA ALA A 100 0.23 -1.78 -4.14
C ALA A 100 -1.23 -1.77 -4.66
N ALA A 101 -2.21 -1.94 -3.77
CA ALA A 101 -3.64 -1.90 -4.10
C ALA A 101 -4.20 -0.47 -4.03
N ILE A 102 -4.02 0.22 -2.91
CA ILE A 102 -4.67 1.51 -2.58
C ILE A 102 -3.95 2.69 -3.23
N GLY A 103 -2.63 2.63 -3.38
CA GLY A 103 -1.79 3.73 -3.86
C GLY A 103 -1.10 4.50 -2.73
N GLY A 104 -0.58 5.69 -3.06
CA GLY A 104 0.23 6.52 -2.15
C GLY A 104 -0.54 7.61 -1.40
N TYR A 105 -1.71 8.01 -1.89
CA TYR A 105 -2.55 9.05 -1.29
C TYR A 105 -3.14 8.63 0.05
N SER A 106 -3.47 9.62 0.88
CA SER A 106 -4.24 9.45 2.12
C SER A 106 -3.68 8.33 3.02
N ASN A 107 -2.40 8.48 3.39
CA ASN A 107 -1.60 7.48 4.10
C ASN A 107 -0.89 8.14 5.28
N GLY A 108 -1.63 8.41 6.35
CA GLY A 108 -1.10 8.93 7.59
C GLY A 108 -0.57 7.83 8.52
N PRO A 109 -0.20 8.19 9.75
CA PRO A 109 0.26 7.25 10.75
C PRO A 109 -0.93 6.62 11.46
N ARG A 110 -0.80 5.32 11.71
CA ARG A 110 -1.68 4.62 12.63
C ARG A 110 -1.23 4.91 14.06
N ILE A 111 -1.91 5.83 14.72
CA ILE A 111 -1.63 6.20 16.11
C ILE A 111 -2.45 5.26 17.02
N ASP A 112 -1.85 4.13 17.41
CA ASP A 112 -2.55 3.07 18.18
C ASP A 112 -3.16 3.59 19.50
N ALA A 113 -2.55 4.61 20.13
CA ALA A 113 -3.09 5.25 21.33
C ALA A 113 -4.46 5.96 21.11
N LEU A 114 -4.78 6.34 19.86
CA LEU A 114 -6.06 6.92 19.46
C LEU A 114 -7.04 5.88 18.89
N LEU A 115 -6.64 4.61 18.76
CA LEU A 115 -7.45 3.57 18.07
C LEU A 115 -7.69 2.33 18.92
N ARG A 116 -6.84 2.04 19.92
CA ARG A 116 -6.87 0.80 20.71
C ARG A 116 -7.14 1.04 22.20
N PHE A 117 -7.78 2.14 22.55
CA PHE A 117 -8.18 2.44 23.92
C PHE A 117 -9.63 1.98 24.22
N PRO A 118 -10.01 1.78 25.50
CA PRO A 118 -11.38 1.40 25.86
C PRO A 118 -12.41 2.41 25.33
N GLY A 119 -13.41 1.94 24.59
CA GLY A 119 -14.45 2.78 23.97
C GLY A 119 -14.18 3.20 22.51
N ALA A 120 -13.00 2.90 21.94
CA ALA A 120 -12.70 3.23 20.55
C ALA A 120 -13.41 2.30 19.53
N GLN A 121 -13.58 1.02 19.87
CA GLN A 121 -14.05 -0.02 18.95
C GLN A 121 -15.41 0.29 18.30
N PRO A 122 -16.45 0.78 19.00
CA PRO A 122 -17.74 1.09 18.36
C PRO A 122 -17.64 2.10 17.22
N ALA A 123 -16.76 3.12 17.33
CA ALA A 123 -16.55 4.09 16.26
C ALA A 123 -15.84 3.49 15.05
N ILE A 124 -14.89 2.58 15.30
CA ILE A 124 -14.17 1.81 14.28
C ILE A 124 -15.13 0.86 13.55
N ASP A 125 -15.94 0.10 14.28
CA ASP A 125 -16.96 -0.81 13.73
C ASP A 125 -17.96 -0.03 12.88
N ALA A 126 -18.40 1.14 13.35
CA ALA A 126 -19.31 1.99 12.60
C ALA A 126 -18.70 2.48 11.27
N LEU A 127 -17.41 2.88 11.25
CA LEU A 127 -16.73 3.21 10.00
C LEU A 127 -16.61 1.98 9.10
N GLY A 128 -16.20 0.84 9.67
CA GLY A 128 -16.06 -0.43 8.94
C GLY A 128 -17.36 -0.86 8.27
N GLU A 129 -18.50 -0.77 8.96
CA GLU A 129 -19.81 -1.11 8.40
C GLU A 129 -20.30 -0.07 7.39
N ARG A 130 -19.99 1.23 7.55
CA ARG A 130 -20.29 2.23 6.51
C ARG A 130 -19.51 1.93 5.22
N ALA A 131 -18.21 1.70 5.33
CA ALA A 131 -17.37 1.31 4.19
C ALA A 131 -17.87 -0.01 3.57
N ALA A 132 -18.21 -1.01 4.39
CA ALA A 132 -18.75 -2.27 3.90
C ALA A 132 -20.10 -2.09 3.17
N SER A 133 -20.97 -1.21 3.67
CA SER A 133 -22.27 -0.91 3.04
C SER A 133 -22.10 -0.15 1.73
N ALA A 134 -21.15 0.79 1.65
CA ALA A 134 -20.79 1.49 0.41
C ALA A 134 -20.29 0.50 -0.65
N LEU A 135 -19.44 -0.48 -0.26
CA LEU A 135 -19.02 -1.55 -1.15
C LEU A 135 -20.14 -2.51 -1.55
N ASP A 136 -21.04 -2.85 -0.63
CA ASP A 136 -22.22 -3.66 -0.93
C ASP A 136 -23.06 -2.98 -2.02
N GLY A 137 -23.22 -1.65 -1.98
CA GLY A 137 -23.91 -0.87 -3.02
C GLY A 137 -23.12 -0.79 -4.33
N ALA A 138 -21.85 -0.41 -4.28
CA ALA A 138 -21.02 -0.24 -5.47
C ALA A 138 -20.86 -1.53 -6.30
N LEU A 139 -20.82 -2.68 -5.63
CA LEU A 139 -20.59 -3.97 -6.26
C LEU A 139 -21.90 -4.74 -6.55
N ASP A 140 -23.06 -4.09 -6.41
CA ASP A 140 -24.36 -4.67 -6.75
C ASP A 140 -24.67 -4.69 -8.26
N GLY A 141 -23.83 -4.01 -9.06
CA GLY A 141 -23.88 -3.98 -10.53
C GLY A 141 -24.83 -2.94 -11.13
N LYS A 142 -25.31 -1.96 -10.35
CA LYS A 142 -26.21 -0.90 -10.85
C LYS A 142 -25.53 0.41 -11.26
N GLY A 143 -24.31 0.67 -10.79
CA GLY A 143 -23.56 1.89 -11.10
C GLY A 143 -22.77 1.81 -12.40
N ASP A 144 -22.43 2.98 -12.96
CA ASP A 144 -21.48 3.05 -14.07
C ASP A 144 -20.03 2.82 -13.61
N LEU A 145 -19.09 2.72 -14.55
CA LEU A 145 -17.68 2.40 -14.24
C LEU A 145 -17.02 3.45 -13.33
N TYR A 146 -17.38 4.73 -13.51
CA TYR A 146 -16.79 5.84 -12.78
C TYR A 146 -17.35 5.93 -11.36
N GLU A 147 -18.66 5.72 -11.22
CA GLU A 147 -19.31 5.59 -9.92
C GLU A 147 -18.71 4.44 -9.12
N VAL A 148 -18.57 3.25 -9.72
CA VAL A 148 -17.94 2.09 -9.08
C VAL A 148 -16.51 2.42 -8.64
N ALA A 149 -15.72 3.07 -9.49
CA ALA A 149 -14.34 3.40 -9.19
C ALA A 149 -14.17 4.46 -8.09
N GLY A 150 -15.11 5.40 -7.97
CA GLY A 150 -15.19 6.34 -6.85
C GLY A 150 -15.52 5.60 -5.55
N SER A 151 -16.60 4.81 -5.55
CA SER A 151 -17.04 4.08 -4.36
C SER A 151 -16.06 2.99 -3.89
N LEU A 152 -15.13 2.56 -4.74
CA LEU A 152 -14.04 1.67 -4.34
C LEU A 152 -13.07 2.31 -3.33
N ALA A 153 -13.17 3.61 -3.03
CA ALA A 153 -12.49 4.19 -1.88
C ALA A 153 -12.78 3.43 -0.57
N ALA A 154 -14.02 2.96 -0.41
CA ALA A 154 -14.44 2.14 0.71
C ALA A 154 -13.64 0.82 0.83
N LEU A 155 -13.14 0.27 -0.28
CA LEU A 155 -12.24 -0.89 -0.28
C LEU A 155 -10.90 -0.53 0.36
N GLY A 156 -10.37 0.66 0.09
CA GLY A 156 -9.14 1.15 0.72
C GLY A 156 -9.28 1.23 2.25
N VAL A 157 -10.39 1.80 2.74
CA VAL A 157 -10.70 1.85 4.18
C VAL A 157 -10.79 0.44 4.77
N ALA A 158 -11.54 -0.47 4.13
CA ALA A 158 -11.68 -1.85 4.61
C ALA A 158 -10.33 -2.59 4.70
N ILE A 159 -9.44 -2.39 3.71
CA ILE A 159 -8.11 -3.01 3.69
C ILE A 159 -7.27 -2.52 4.88
N GLU A 160 -7.18 -1.20 5.08
CA GLU A 160 -6.40 -0.60 6.17
C GLU A 160 -6.86 -1.13 7.53
N LEU A 161 -8.18 -1.11 7.78
CA LEU A 161 -8.76 -1.63 9.02
C LEU A 161 -8.50 -3.13 9.22
N ALA A 162 -8.59 -3.94 8.16
CA ALA A 162 -8.35 -5.38 8.23
C ALA A 162 -6.87 -5.73 8.43
N GLU A 163 -5.96 -4.97 7.82
CA GLU A 163 -4.52 -5.14 8.03
C GLU A 163 -4.12 -4.81 9.46
N ALA A 164 -4.72 -3.76 10.02
CA ALA A 164 -4.55 -3.34 11.40
C ALA A 164 -5.32 -4.19 12.42
N ASP A 165 -6.10 -5.18 11.99
CA ASP A 165 -6.92 -6.04 12.87
C ASP A 165 -7.91 -5.24 13.74
N LEU A 166 -8.54 -4.24 13.12
CA LEU A 166 -9.51 -3.34 13.75
C LEU A 166 -10.94 -3.62 13.27
N PHE A 167 -11.10 -4.07 12.03
CA PHE A 167 -12.38 -4.48 11.46
C PHE A 167 -12.15 -5.48 10.32
N ARG A 168 -13.01 -6.49 10.19
CA ARG A 168 -12.96 -7.45 9.08
C ARG A 168 -14.38 -7.77 8.58
N PRO A 169 -14.63 -7.73 7.27
CA PRO A 169 -15.90 -8.17 6.72
C PRO A 169 -16.06 -9.69 6.91
N SER A 170 -17.31 -10.16 6.91
CA SER A 170 -17.57 -11.60 6.87
C SER A 170 -17.09 -12.22 5.56
N ALA A 171 -16.70 -13.50 5.60
CA ALA A 171 -16.28 -14.23 4.40
C ALA A 171 -17.37 -14.24 3.32
N ALA A 172 -18.64 -14.40 3.72
CA ALA A 172 -19.77 -14.37 2.79
C ALA A 172 -19.91 -13.01 2.09
N ARG A 173 -19.69 -11.90 2.81
CA ARG A 173 -19.72 -10.55 2.23
C ARG A 173 -18.56 -10.34 1.25
N LEU A 174 -17.35 -10.79 1.61
CA LEU A 174 -16.19 -10.73 0.71
C LEU A 174 -16.39 -11.51 -0.60
N GLU A 175 -16.96 -12.71 -0.53
CA GLU A 175 -17.25 -13.50 -1.74
C GLU A 175 -18.28 -12.81 -2.64
N ARG A 176 -19.29 -12.14 -2.06
CA ARG A 176 -20.22 -11.32 -2.85
C ARG A 176 -19.51 -10.17 -3.55
N TRP A 177 -18.61 -9.47 -2.87
CA TRP A 177 -17.83 -8.38 -3.48
C TRP A 177 -16.96 -8.87 -4.63
N ARG A 178 -16.28 -10.01 -4.46
CA ARG A 178 -15.50 -10.64 -5.54
C ARG A 178 -16.39 -10.96 -6.75
N ALA A 179 -17.53 -11.60 -6.52
CA ALA A 179 -18.45 -11.96 -7.59
C ALA A 179 -19.05 -10.71 -8.29
N GLY A 180 -19.41 -9.68 -7.53
CA GLY A 180 -19.91 -8.41 -8.04
C GLY A 180 -18.88 -7.69 -8.90
N PHE A 181 -17.65 -7.58 -8.40
CA PHE A 181 -16.55 -6.98 -9.16
C PHE A 181 -16.21 -7.76 -10.43
N ASP A 182 -16.22 -9.10 -10.39
CA ASP A 182 -16.02 -9.94 -11.58
C ASP A 182 -17.17 -9.82 -12.60
N ALA A 183 -18.39 -9.51 -12.15
CA ALA A 183 -19.50 -9.20 -13.05
C ALA A 183 -19.28 -7.85 -13.76
N ILE A 184 -18.89 -6.82 -13.01
CA ILE A 184 -18.55 -5.49 -13.55
C ILE A 184 -17.40 -5.61 -14.55
N ASP A 185 -16.29 -6.27 -14.17
CA ASP A 185 -15.14 -6.47 -15.05
C ASP A 185 -15.51 -7.19 -16.35
N ARG A 186 -16.43 -8.17 -16.32
CA ARG A 186 -16.91 -8.84 -17.55
C ARG A 186 -17.81 -7.95 -18.39
N ALA A 187 -18.61 -7.08 -17.78
CA ALA A 187 -19.50 -6.15 -18.46
C ALA A 187 -18.75 -4.99 -19.13
N THR A 188 -17.61 -4.57 -18.56
CA THR A 188 -16.76 -3.51 -19.11
C THR A 188 -16.16 -3.94 -20.46
N LYS A 189 -16.59 -3.27 -21.54
CA LYS A 189 -16.11 -3.50 -22.92
C LYS A 189 -15.25 -2.35 -23.42
N ASP A 190 -15.69 -1.13 -23.16
CA ASP A 190 -14.94 0.09 -23.46
C ASP A 190 -13.86 0.31 -22.38
N GLU A 191 -12.87 1.18 -22.65
CA GLU A 191 -11.91 1.60 -21.61
C GLU A 191 -10.96 0.48 -21.08
N ARG A 192 -10.99 -0.69 -21.72
CA ARG A 192 -10.19 -1.87 -21.37
C ARG A 192 -8.70 -1.61 -21.26
N GLY A 193 -8.16 -0.68 -22.07
CA GLY A 193 -6.74 -0.34 -22.11
C GLY A 193 -6.18 0.17 -20.77
N PHE A 194 -7.02 0.80 -19.94
CA PHE A 194 -6.64 1.24 -18.60
C PHE A 194 -7.30 0.42 -17.49
N TRP A 195 -8.54 -0.02 -17.69
CA TRP A 195 -9.32 -0.79 -16.70
C TRP A 195 -8.58 -2.04 -16.19
N TRP A 196 -7.82 -2.75 -17.03
CA TRP A 196 -7.12 -3.97 -16.61
C TRP A 196 -6.11 -3.75 -15.47
N ARG A 197 -5.44 -2.59 -15.41
CA ARG A 197 -4.50 -2.28 -14.32
C ARG A 197 -5.24 -2.09 -13.01
N TYR A 198 -6.36 -1.38 -13.10
CA TYR A 198 -7.24 -1.12 -11.98
C TYR A 198 -7.85 -2.42 -11.43
N VAL A 199 -8.37 -3.29 -12.30
CA VAL A 199 -8.88 -4.64 -11.94
C VAL A 199 -7.87 -5.46 -11.15
N ARG A 200 -6.60 -5.47 -11.58
CA ARG A 200 -5.56 -6.22 -10.86
C ARG A 200 -5.36 -5.72 -9.43
N ARG A 201 -5.48 -4.42 -9.20
CA ARG A 201 -5.35 -3.83 -7.87
C ARG A 201 -6.57 -4.09 -7.01
N VAL A 202 -7.77 -3.93 -7.56
CA VAL A 202 -9.01 -4.21 -6.82
C VAL A 202 -9.04 -5.67 -6.40
N ARG A 203 -8.71 -6.62 -7.30
CA ARG A 203 -8.59 -8.04 -6.95
C ARG A 203 -7.54 -8.29 -5.86
N ALA A 204 -6.34 -7.71 -6.00
CA ALA A 204 -5.32 -7.80 -4.96
C ALA A 204 -5.79 -7.24 -3.62
N GLY A 205 -6.53 -6.12 -3.63
CA GLY A 205 -7.13 -5.51 -2.44
C GLY A 205 -8.18 -6.41 -1.78
N LEU A 206 -9.09 -6.99 -2.57
CA LEU A 206 -10.07 -7.96 -2.08
C LEU A 206 -9.38 -9.20 -1.49
N ASP A 207 -8.25 -9.63 -2.05
CA ASP A 207 -7.46 -10.74 -1.51
C ASP A 207 -6.84 -10.43 -0.14
N LEU A 208 -6.47 -9.17 0.13
CA LEU A 208 -5.97 -8.75 1.45
C LEU A 208 -7.05 -8.83 2.55
N LEU A 209 -8.33 -8.74 2.18
CA LEU A 209 -9.45 -8.91 3.10
C LEU A 209 -9.74 -10.37 3.44
N GLY A 210 -9.19 -11.32 2.66
CA GLY A 210 -9.32 -12.73 2.91
C GLY A 210 -8.75 -13.16 4.27
N PRO A 211 -9.04 -14.40 4.71
CA PRO A 211 -8.39 -14.95 5.88
C PRO A 211 -6.87 -14.88 5.69
N LYS A 212 -6.17 -14.30 6.67
CA LYS A 212 -4.70 -14.29 6.71
C LYS A 212 -4.25 -15.74 6.89
N VAL A 213 -4.04 -16.45 5.78
CA VAL A 213 -3.36 -17.74 5.81
C VAL A 213 -1.95 -17.41 6.28
N ALA A 214 -1.63 -17.79 7.52
CA ALA A 214 -0.27 -17.65 8.02
C ALA A 214 0.65 -18.23 6.94
N PRO A 215 1.68 -17.49 6.48
CA PRO A 215 2.53 -17.97 5.43
C PRO A 215 3.00 -19.35 5.85
N ALA A 216 2.64 -20.37 5.07
CA ALA A 216 3.04 -21.73 5.36
C ALA A 216 4.53 -21.66 5.66
N ARG A 217 4.92 -22.05 6.89
CA ARG A 217 6.33 -22.03 7.31
C ARG A 217 7.10 -22.56 6.11
N PRO A 218 8.09 -21.80 5.59
CA PRO A 218 8.76 -22.21 4.38
C PRO A 218 9.15 -23.65 4.61
N ILE A 219 8.54 -24.56 3.85
CA ILE A 219 8.99 -25.93 3.82
C ILE A 219 10.40 -25.74 3.33
N VAL A 220 11.34 -25.81 4.26
CA VAL A 220 12.75 -25.93 3.95
C VAL A 220 12.76 -27.22 3.14
N ARG A 221 12.61 -27.07 1.82
CA ARG A 221 12.90 -28.12 0.86
C ARG A 221 14.36 -28.34 1.12
N ARG A 222 14.63 -29.31 2.00
CA ARG A 222 15.95 -29.85 2.28
C ARG A 222 16.54 -30.03 0.90
N ARG A 223 17.47 -29.16 0.55
CA ARG A 223 18.10 -29.14 -0.78
C ARG A 223 18.49 -30.59 -1.01
N ALA A 224 17.84 -31.25 -1.96
CA ALA A 224 18.34 -32.52 -2.44
C ALA A 224 19.79 -32.24 -2.80
N ALA A 225 20.71 -33.04 -2.24
CA ALA A 225 22.13 -32.92 -2.51
C ALA A 225 22.29 -32.76 -4.03
N PRO A 226 23.13 -31.81 -4.49
CA PRO A 226 23.25 -31.55 -5.92
C PRO A 226 23.65 -32.87 -6.59
N VAL A 227 22.71 -33.44 -7.34
CA VAL A 227 23.02 -34.46 -8.34
C VAL A 227 24.06 -33.78 -9.22
N LYS A 228 25.27 -34.35 -9.26
CA LYS A 228 26.39 -33.88 -10.07
C LYS A 228 25.92 -33.77 -11.52
N ALA A 229 25.39 -32.61 -11.89
CA ALA A 229 25.17 -32.23 -13.26
C ALA A 229 26.57 -32.14 -13.86
N LYS A 230 26.86 -33.03 -14.81
CA LYS A 230 28.04 -32.97 -15.66
C LYS A 230 28.20 -31.52 -16.13
N ALA A 231 29.26 -30.87 -15.66
CA ALA A 231 29.68 -29.57 -16.14
C ALA A 231 29.82 -29.68 -17.66
N LYS A 232 28.89 -29.06 -18.39
CA LYS A 232 29.08 -28.81 -19.81
C LYS A 232 30.18 -27.75 -19.87
N ALA A 233 31.36 -28.17 -20.33
CA ALA A 233 32.55 -27.34 -20.40
C ALA A 233 32.19 -25.99 -21.05
N ALA A 234 32.34 -24.91 -20.28
CA ALA A 234 32.40 -23.58 -20.82
C ALA A 234 33.64 -23.52 -21.73
N ALA A 235 33.44 -22.99 -22.94
CA ALA A 235 34.52 -22.79 -23.89
C ALA A 235 35.62 -21.91 -23.27
N PRO A 236 36.90 -22.13 -23.61
CA PRO A 236 38.00 -21.36 -23.06
C PRO A 236 37.83 -19.87 -23.38
N ALA A 237 38.16 -19.05 -22.38
CA ALA A 237 38.12 -17.60 -22.42
C ALA A 237 38.92 -17.09 -23.63
N GLY A 238 38.26 -16.30 -24.47
CA GLY A 238 38.94 -15.39 -25.39
C GLY A 238 39.76 -14.35 -24.60
N PRO A 239 40.37 -13.36 -25.29
CA PRO A 239 41.15 -12.30 -24.62
C PRO A 239 40.35 -11.70 -23.45
N GLU A 240 40.99 -11.52 -22.30
CA GLU A 240 40.37 -10.98 -21.09
C GLU A 240 39.75 -9.60 -21.39
N GLU A 241 38.44 -9.57 -21.64
CA GLU A 241 37.73 -8.33 -21.91
C GLU A 241 37.58 -7.56 -20.59
N ARG A 242 38.15 -6.35 -20.55
CA ARG A 242 37.99 -5.43 -19.42
C ARG A 242 36.89 -4.41 -19.70
N TYR A 243 36.17 -4.04 -18.66
CA TYR A 243 35.07 -3.10 -18.68
C TYR A 243 35.23 -2.10 -17.53
N ARG A 244 34.76 -0.86 -17.72
CA ARG A 244 34.69 0.18 -16.69
C ARG A 244 33.24 0.48 -16.33
N HIS A 245 32.93 0.48 -15.04
CA HIS A 245 31.65 0.93 -14.49
C HIS A 245 31.87 2.17 -13.62
N SER A 246 31.04 3.21 -13.79
CA SER A 246 31.20 4.51 -13.11
C SER A 246 31.27 4.41 -11.58
N LYS A 247 30.53 3.46 -10.98
CA LYS A 247 30.49 3.24 -9.52
C LYS A 247 31.49 2.21 -9.00
N TYR A 248 31.85 1.22 -9.80
CA TYR A 248 32.56 0.02 -9.31
C TYR A 248 33.99 -0.10 -9.85
N GLY A 249 34.42 0.84 -10.70
CA GLY A 249 35.74 0.83 -11.31
C GLY A 249 35.85 -0.18 -12.46
N ASP A 250 37.05 -0.71 -12.64
CA ASP A 250 37.37 -1.63 -13.73
C ASP A 250 37.07 -3.08 -13.31
N GLY A 251 36.56 -3.88 -14.23
CA GLY A 251 36.22 -5.27 -13.99
C GLY A 251 36.48 -6.14 -15.22
N THR A 252 36.78 -7.42 -14.96
CA THR A 252 37.05 -8.42 -16.01
C THR A 252 35.79 -9.24 -16.28
N LEU A 253 35.48 -9.45 -17.56
CA LEU A 253 34.33 -10.24 -17.98
C LEU A 253 34.48 -11.71 -17.56
N VAL A 254 33.48 -12.22 -16.85
CA VAL A 254 33.37 -13.61 -16.41
C VAL A 254 32.39 -14.38 -17.30
N ALA A 255 31.23 -13.78 -17.59
CA ALA A 255 30.20 -14.37 -18.41
C ALA A 255 29.34 -13.31 -19.09
N ARG A 256 28.67 -13.70 -20.17
CA ARG A 256 27.76 -12.86 -20.94
C ARG A 256 26.47 -13.62 -21.19
N THR A 257 25.33 -12.98 -20.99
CA THR A 257 24.01 -13.56 -21.23
C THR A 257 23.10 -12.54 -21.91
N GLY A 258 22.31 -13.01 -22.88
CA GLY A 258 21.44 -12.14 -23.69
C GLY A 258 22.15 -11.56 -24.92
N ALA A 259 21.44 -10.67 -25.63
CA ALA A 259 21.92 -9.98 -26.82
C ALA A 259 21.21 -8.62 -26.98
N GLY A 260 21.82 -7.70 -27.72
CA GLY A 260 21.27 -6.36 -27.98
C GLY A 260 21.11 -5.53 -26.70
N ASP A 261 20.02 -4.77 -26.59
CA ASP A 261 19.76 -3.86 -25.47
C ASP A 261 19.51 -4.57 -24.12
N SER A 262 19.28 -5.88 -24.16
CA SER A 262 19.09 -6.75 -22.98
C SER A 262 20.34 -7.53 -22.59
N GLU A 263 21.46 -7.32 -23.31
CA GLU A 263 22.71 -7.99 -23.01
C GLU A 263 23.19 -7.66 -21.59
N THR A 264 23.48 -8.70 -20.83
CA THR A 264 23.99 -8.61 -19.46
C THR A 264 25.38 -9.23 -19.39
N VAL A 265 26.30 -8.51 -18.75
CA VAL A 265 27.66 -8.95 -18.47
C VAL A 265 27.83 -9.23 -16.98
N GLU A 266 28.47 -10.35 -16.66
CA GLU A 266 28.95 -10.64 -15.30
C GLU A 266 30.42 -10.23 -15.22
N LEU A 267 30.70 -9.23 -14.39
CA LEU A 267 32.03 -8.65 -14.22
C LEU A 267 32.55 -8.99 -12.83
N ARG A 268 33.83 -9.40 -12.76
CA ARG A 268 34.59 -9.48 -11.51
C ARG A 268 35.39 -8.19 -11.35
N PHE A 269 35.12 -7.44 -10.30
CA PHE A 269 35.82 -6.19 -9.97
C PHE A 269 37.05 -6.45 -9.09
N ASP A 270 37.91 -5.44 -8.97
CA ASP A 270 39.14 -5.50 -8.15
C ASP A 270 38.87 -5.75 -6.66
N ASP A 271 37.67 -5.43 -6.16
CA ASP A 271 37.21 -5.75 -4.80
C ASP A 271 36.85 -7.24 -4.61
N GLY A 272 37.01 -8.06 -5.65
CA GLY A 272 36.68 -9.48 -5.65
C GLY A 272 35.19 -9.79 -5.83
N SER A 273 34.33 -8.77 -5.88
CA SER A 273 32.89 -8.95 -6.09
C SER A 273 32.59 -9.29 -7.55
N VAL A 274 31.65 -10.22 -7.75
CA VAL A 274 31.09 -10.53 -9.07
C VAL A 274 29.70 -9.92 -9.17
N ARG A 275 29.47 -9.07 -10.16
CA ARG A 275 28.17 -8.40 -10.35
C ARG A 275 27.68 -8.57 -11.77
N ARG A 276 26.36 -8.72 -11.89
CA ARG A 276 25.65 -8.82 -13.14
C ARG A 276 25.08 -7.44 -13.52
N ILE A 277 25.52 -6.89 -14.64
CA ILE A 277 25.24 -5.50 -15.07
C ILE A 277 24.84 -5.52 -16.55
N LEU A 278 23.88 -4.68 -16.95
CA LEU A 278 23.53 -4.53 -18.37
C LEU A 278 24.71 -3.92 -19.14
N ALA A 279 25.00 -4.43 -20.33
CA ALA A 279 26.14 -4.01 -21.16
C ALA A 279 26.13 -2.50 -21.45
N ARG A 280 24.94 -1.89 -21.57
CA ARG A 280 24.77 -0.44 -21.77
C ARG A 280 25.27 0.45 -20.62
N PHE A 281 25.52 -0.11 -19.44
CA PHE A 281 25.99 0.63 -18.27
C PHE A 281 27.50 0.47 -18.00
N VAL A 282 28.22 -0.17 -18.92
CA VAL A 282 29.66 -0.38 -18.80
C VAL A 282 30.35 -0.02 -20.10
N THR A 283 31.55 0.54 -20.00
CA THR A 283 32.37 0.89 -21.17
C THR A 283 33.44 -0.17 -21.36
N ARG A 284 33.50 -0.80 -22.54
CA ARG A 284 34.56 -1.75 -22.85
C ARG A 284 35.91 -1.02 -22.95
N LEU A 285 36.91 -1.50 -22.23
CA LEU A 285 38.28 -1.00 -22.31
C LEU A 285 39.01 -1.78 -23.40
N THR A 286 39.41 -1.11 -24.49
CA THR A 286 40.27 -1.69 -25.52
C THR A 286 41.71 -1.69 -25.04
N ALA A 287 42.40 -2.82 -25.15
CA ALA A 287 43.83 -2.89 -24.90
C ALA A 287 44.56 -2.05 -25.97
N GLY A 288 45.08 -0.88 -25.57
CA GLY A 288 45.93 -0.05 -26.44
C GLY A 288 45.41 1.37 -26.73
N SER A 289 45.14 2.18 -25.70
CA SER A 289 45.06 3.64 -25.86
C SER A 289 45.55 4.29 -24.56
N ASP A 290 46.86 4.50 -24.47
CA ASP A 290 47.45 5.60 -23.68
C ASP A 290 47.05 6.94 -24.31
#